data_AF-A0A2M9KEA2-F1
#
_entry.id   AF-A0A2M9KEA2-F1
#
_cell.length_a   1.000
_cell.length_b   1.000
_cell.length_c   1.000
_cell.angle_alpha   90.00
_cell.angle_beta   90.00
_cell.angle_gamma   90.00
#
_symmetry.space_group_name_H-M   'P 1'
#
loop_
_entity.id
_entity.type
_entity.pdbx_description
1 polymer ?
#
loop_
_entity_poly.entity_id
_entity_poly.type
_entity_poly.pdbx_seq_one_letter_code
_entity_poly.pdbx_strand_id
1 'polypeptide(L)'
;MGGASRRAGGNSFKASRRARLVSDRTWLTAFLMPAYAPDLNPVEGVWAHVKRRLANLAVVALDRLETLVRNRLKQLQYRPGTLDGFIAGTGLTLDTPTSP
;
A
#
# COMPACT_ATOMS: atom_id res chain seq x y z
N MET A 1 -26.30 -35.18 15.54
CA MET A 1 -26.89 -33.93 15.01
C MET A 1 -26.23 -32.78 15.76
N GLY A 2 -25.54 -31.80 15.21
CA GLY A 2 -25.21 -31.41 13.85
C GLY A 2 -24.70 -29.96 13.94
N GLY A 3 -23.53 -29.69 13.36
CA GLY A 3 -23.17 -28.37 12.84
C GLY A 3 -22.71 -27.28 13.81
N ALA A 4 -21.40 -27.00 13.79
CA ALA A 4 -20.88 -25.64 13.64
C ALA A 4 -19.45 -25.72 13.10
N SER A 5 -19.36 -26.04 11.81
CA SER A 5 -18.13 -26.04 11.04
C SER A 5 -17.53 -24.62 11.02
N ARG A 6 -16.47 -24.41 11.81
CA ARG A 6 -15.63 -23.21 11.74
C ARG A 6 -15.01 -23.09 10.34
N ARG A 7 -15.63 -22.31 9.46
CA ARG A 7 -15.00 -21.83 8.23
C ARG A 7 -14.00 -20.73 8.58
N ALA A 8 -12.78 -21.12 8.93
CA ALA A 8 -11.62 -20.22 9.01
C ALA A 8 -10.55 -20.65 7.99
N GLY A 9 -10.93 -20.86 6.73
CA GLY A 9 -10.03 -21.44 5.71
C GLY A 9 -9.23 -20.45 4.86
N GLY A 10 -9.60 -19.17 4.82
CA GLY A 10 -9.08 -18.24 3.79
C GLY A 10 -8.11 -17.16 4.27
N ASN A 11 -8.40 -16.50 5.40
CA ASN A 11 -7.66 -15.30 5.85
C ASN A 11 -6.61 -15.55 6.95
N SER A 12 -6.71 -16.68 7.67
CA SER A 12 -5.79 -17.00 8.78
C SER A 12 -4.36 -17.24 8.29
N PHE A 13 -4.19 -17.94 7.16
CA PHE A 13 -2.86 -18.20 6.59
C PHE A 13 -2.11 -16.91 6.20
N LYS A 14 -2.81 -15.96 5.57
CA LYS A 14 -2.23 -14.66 5.20
C LYS A 14 -1.87 -13.83 6.43
N ALA A 15 -2.70 -13.86 7.47
CA ALA A 15 -2.45 -13.18 8.74
C ALA A 15 -1.24 -13.79 9.48
N SER A 16 -1.18 -15.12 9.62
CA SER A 16 -0.06 -15.81 10.26
C SER A 16 1.27 -15.64 9.52
N ARG A 17 1.25 -15.61 8.18
CA ARG A 17 2.45 -15.31 7.38
C ARG A 17 2.91 -13.87 7.54
N ARG A 18 1.99 -12.90 7.57
CA ARG A 18 2.32 -11.49 7.86
C ARG A 18 2.91 -11.32 9.25
N ALA A 19 2.30 -11.93 10.26
CA ALA A 19 2.78 -11.87 11.64
C ALA A 19 4.23 -12.38 11.74
N ARG A 20 4.54 -13.55 11.16
CA ARG A 20 5.91 -14.06 11.11
C ARG A 20 6.88 -13.09 10.44
N LEU A 21 6.53 -12.53 9.28
CA LEU A 21 7.39 -11.57 8.57
C LEU A 21 7.66 -10.29 9.38
N VAL A 22 6.71 -9.84 10.19
CA VAL A 22 6.90 -8.69 11.08
C VAL A 22 7.78 -9.10 12.28
N SER A 23 7.49 -10.23 12.91
CA SER A 23 8.27 -10.74 14.06
C SER A 23 9.74 -11.02 13.73
N ASP A 24 10.05 -11.44 12.51
CA ASP A 24 11.43 -11.69 12.06
C ASP A 24 12.24 -10.37 11.86
N ARG A 25 11.63 -9.19 11.98
CA ARG A 25 12.24 -7.88 11.69
C ARG A 25 12.01 -6.90 12.84
N THR A 26 12.98 -6.81 13.74
CA THR A 26 12.93 -5.89 14.89
C THR A 26 12.86 -4.41 14.51
N TRP A 27 13.25 -4.04 13.29
CA TRP A 27 13.18 -2.68 12.76
C TRP A 27 11.82 -2.30 12.16
N LEU A 28 10.87 -3.25 12.05
CA LEU A 28 9.58 -3.03 11.38
C LEU A 28 8.43 -2.94 12.39
N THR A 29 7.85 -1.75 12.54
CA THR A 29 6.63 -1.54 13.33
C THR A 29 5.39 -1.67 12.43
N ALA A 30 4.48 -2.57 12.78
CA ALA A 30 3.21 -2.74 12.07
C ALA A 30 2.07 -2.05 12.81
N PHE A 31 1.29 -1.23 12.09
CA PHE A 31 0.09 -0.58 12.62
C PHE A 31 -1.16 -1.23 12.04
N LEU A 32 -2.18 -1.44 12.87
CA LEU A 32 -3.51 -1.85 12.42
C LEU A 32 -4.27 -0.63 11.95
N MET A 33 -4.66 -0.62 10.68
CA MET A 33 -5.53 0.41 10.14
C MET A 33 -7.01 0.06 10.39
N PRO A 34 -7.87 1.05 10.67
CA PRO A 34 -9.31 0.85 10.67
C PRO A 34 -9.79 0.27 9.34
N ALA A 35 -10.85 -0.53 9.37
CA ALA A 35 -11.51 -0.97 8.16
C ALA A 35 -12.03 0.26 7.38
N TYR A 36 -11.86 0.26 6.06
CA TYR A 36 -12.34 1.33 5.17
C TYR A 36 -11.81 2.73 5.50
N ALA A 37 -10.52 2.87 5.80
CA ALA A 37 -9.86 4.17 5.94
C ALA A 37 -8.91 4.47 4.75
N PRO A 38 -9.44 4.73 3.53
CA PRO A 38 -8.60 5.04 2.36
C PRO A 38 -7.79 6.34 2.55
N ASP A 39 -8.33 7.30 3.28
CA ASP A 39 -7.68 8.60 3.55
C ASP A 39 -6.39 8.44 4.39
N LEU A 40 -6.28 7.34 5.13
CA LEU A 40 -5.10 6.99 5.92
C LEU A 40 -4.08 6.14 5.15
N ASN A 41 -4.39 5.72 3.91
CA ASN A 41 -3.50 4.90 3.10
C ASN A 41 -2.79 5.76 2.04
N PRO A 42 -1.49 6.09 2.22
CA PRO A 42 -0.79 6.98 1.29
C PRO A 42 -0.67 6.40 -0.12
N VAL A 43 -0.81 5.07 -0.26
CA VAL A 43 -0.85 4.38 -1.56
C VAL A 43 -2.05 4.82 -2.40
N GLU A 44 -3.17 5.23 -1.78
CA GLU A 44 -4.31 5.79 -2.52
C GLU A 44 -3.94 7.10 -3.22
N GLY A 45 -3.14 7.95 -2.56
CA GLY A 45 -2.60 9.19 -3.16
C GLY A 45 -1.68 8.91 -4.35
N VAL A 46 -0.81 7.89 -4.24
CA VAL A 46 0.03 7.41 -5.34
C VAL A 46 -0.84 6.94 -6.52
N TRP A 47 -1.86 6.12 -6.25
CA TRP A 47 -2.76 5.63 -7.29
C TRP A 47 -3.59 6.74 -7.93
N ALA A 48 -4.09 7.70 -7.16
CA ALA A 48 -4.78 8.87 -7.68
C ALA A 48 -3.86 9.68 -8.61
N HIS A 49 -2.60 9.89 -8.23
CA HIS A 49 -1.61 10.58 -9.05
C HIS A 49 -1.33 9.85 -10.37
N VAL A 50 -1.13 8.54 -10.33
CA VAL A 50 -0.88 7.72 -11.52
C VAL A 50 -2.12 7.73 -12.42
N LYS A 51 -3.31 7.47 -11.89
CA LYS A 51 -4.57 7.48 -12.65
C LYS A 51 -4.82 8.82 -13.32
N ARG A 52 -4.62 9.95 -12.64
CA ARG A 52 -4.79 11.29 -13.22
C ARG A 52 -3.82 11.54 -14.39
N ARG A 53 -2.59 11.02 -14.31
CA ARG A 53 -1.60 11.16 -15.38
C ARG A 53 -1.88 10.24 -16.57
N LEU A 54 -2.49 9.09 -16.32
CA LEU A 54 -2.89 8.14 -17.37
C LEU A 54 -4.22 8.51 -18.04
N ALA A 55 -5.14 9.14 -17.31
CA ALA A 55 -6.42 9.61 -17.86
C ALA A 55 -6.25 10.59 -19.03
N ASN A 56 -5.11 11.28 -19.08
CA ASN A 56 -4.76 12.21 -20.17
C ASN A 56 -4.10 11.51 -21.38
N LEU A 57 -3.94 10.19 -21.35
CA LEU A 57 -3.33 9.40 -22.42
C LEU A 57 -4.42 8.53 -23.07
N ALA A 58 -4.72 8.80 -24.35
CA ALA A 58 -5.49 7.89 -25.18
C ALA A 58 -4.61 6.67 -25.54
N VAL A 59 -4.45 5.73 -24.60
CA VAL A 59 -3.61 4.55 -24.81
C VAL A 59 -4.40 3.48 -25.56
N VAL A 60 -3.98 3.18 -26.79
CA VAL A 60 -4.67 2.26 -27.72
C VAL A 60 -4.29 0.78 -27.50
N ALA A 61 -3.43 0.44 -26.53
CA ALA A 61 -3.04 -0.96 -26.25
C ALA A 61 -2.63 -1.23 -24.79
N LEU A 62 -3.01 -2.40 -24.25
CA LEU A 62 -2.79 -2.80 -22.85
C LEU A 62 -1.31 -2.91 -22.46
N ASP A 63 -0.46 -3.47 -23.32
CA ASP A 63 0.99 -3.61 -23.05
C ASP A 63 1.69 -2.25 -22.94
N ARG A 64 1.19 -1.28 -23.72
CA ARG A 64 1.66 0.11 -23.63
C ARG A 64 1.22 0.74 -22.32
N LEU A 65 0.01 0.44 -21.84
CA LEU A 65 -0.46 0.92 -20.54
C LEU A 65 0.39 0.38 -19.39
N GLU A 66 0.72 -0.92 -19.39
CA GLU A 66 1.58 -1.51 -18.35
C GLU A 66 2.95 -0.83 -18.31
N THR A 67 3.59 -0.67 -19.48
CA THR A 67 4.89 0.00 -19.59
C THR A 67 4.83 1.44 -19.07
N LEU A 68 3.76 2.18 -19.40
CA LEU A 68 3.54 3.54 -18.92
C LEU A 68 3.35 3.62 -17.41
N VAL A 69 2.55 2.71 -16.83
CA VAL A 69 2.36 2.60 -15.37
C VAL A 69 3.69 2.34 -14.69
N ARG A 70 4.46 1.34 -15.16
CA ARG A 70 5.77 0.99 -14.59
C ARG A 70 6.75 2.15 -14.67
N ASN A 71 6.84 2.82 -15.82
CA ASN A 71 7.72 3.98 -15.99
C ASN A 71 7.31 5.13 -15.06
N ARG A 72 6.00 5.36 -14.88
CA ARG A 72 5.52 6.41 -13.99
C ARG A 72 5.78 6.12 -12.52
N LEU A 73 5.59 4.87 -12.09
CA LEU A 73 5.93 4.43 -10.74
C LEU A 73 7.44 4.55 -10.49
N LYS A 74 8.30 4.16 -11.44
CA LYS A 74 9.75 4.37 -11.36
C LYS A 74 10.08 5.86 -11.21
N GLN A 75 9.48 6.74 -12.00
CA GLN A 75 9.69 8.19 -11.90
C GLN A 75 9.26 8.76 -10.53
N LEU A 76 8.21 8.21 -9.91
CA LEU A 76 7.81 8.57 -8.55
C LEU A 76 8.81 8.08 -7.50
N GLN A 77 9.42 6.90 -7.68
CA GLN A 77 10.47 6.40 -6.79
C GLN A 77 11.68 7.34 -6.71
N TYR A 78 12.01 8.04 -7.80
CA TYR A 78 13.10 9.04 -7.82
C TYR A 78 12.69 10.44 -7.35
N ARG A 79 11.48 10.62 -6.82
CA ARG A 79 10.95 11.91 -6.36
C ARG A 79 10.52 11.83 -4.89
N PRO A 80 11.49 11.78 -3.94
CA PRO A 80 11.20 11.59 -2.52
C PRO A 80 10.21 12.64 -1.98
N GLY A 81 10.39 13.93 -2.30
CA GLY A 81 9.45 14.97 -1.82
C GLY A 81 8.00 14.82 -2.31
N THR A 82 7.77 14.13 -3.44
CA THR A 82 6.39 13.80 -3.87
C THR A 82 5.82 12.63 -3.04
N LEU A 83 6.65 11.65 -2.69
CA LEU A 83 6.26 10.54 -1.83
C LEU A 83 5.96 11.03 -0.40
N ASP A 84 6.82 11.91 0.13
CA ASP A 84 6.62 12.55 1.43
C ASP A 84 5.29 13.32 1.47
N GLY A 85 4.96 14.02 0.38
CA GLY A 85 3.67 14.71 0.25
C GLY A 85 2.45 13.78 0.30
N PHE A 86 2.55 12.55 -0.23
CA PHE A 86 1.46 11.57 -0.11
C PHE A 86 1.28 11.06 1.31
N ILE A 87 2.38 10.91 2.05
CA ILE A 87 2.34 10.51 3.46
C ILE A 87 1.78 11.65 4.31
N ALA A 88 2.28 12.87 4.12
CA ALA A 88 1.77 14.06 4.80
C ALA A 88 0.27 14.28 4.56
N GLY A 89 -0.22 13.97 3.35
CA GLY A 89 -1.65 14.03 3.00
C GLY A 89 -2.55 13.10 3.81
N THR A 90 -2.00 12.05 4.44
CA THR A 90 -2.76 11.16 5.34
C THR A 90 -2.83 11.67 6.78
N GLY A 91 -2.09 12.72 7.12
CA GLY A 91 -1.92 13.20 8.49
C GLY A 91 -1.06 12.27 9.37
N LEU A 92 -0.55 11.16 8.83
CA LEU A 92 0.40 10.28 9.52
C LEU A 92 1.82 10.85 9.39
N THR A 93 2.51 11.02 10.51
CA THR A 93 3.93 11.38 10.53
C THR A 93 4.77 10.11 10.55
N LEU A 94 5.83 10.08 9.73
CA LEU A 94 6.90 9.09 9.90
C LEU A 94 7.81 9.59 11.00
N ASP A 95 7.42 9.37 12.25
CA ASP A 95 8.34 9.62 13.35
C ASP A 95 9.51 8.64 13.20
N THR A 96 10.73 9.17 13.16
CA THR A 96 11.92 8.32 13.28
C THR A 96 11.84 7.67 14.66
N PRO A 97 11.77 6.32 14.77
CA PRO A 97 11.76 5.70 16.08
C PRO A 97 13.04 6.12 16.79
N THR A 98 12.90 6.82 17.92
CA THR A 98 14.02 7.10 18.82
C THR A 98 14.63 5.76 19.19
N SER A 99 15.87 5.52 18.73
CA SER A 99 16.63 4.34 19.15
C SER A 99 16.72 4.35 20.68
N PRO A 100 16.57 3.21 21.37
CA PRO A 100 16.80 3.13 22.81
C PRO A 100 18.25 3.52 23.16
#